data_AF-A0AAW3N806-F1
#
_entry.id   AF-A0AAW3N806-F1
#
_cell.length_a   1.000
_cell.length_b   1.000
_cell.length_c   1.000
_cell.angle_alpha   90.00
_cell.angle_beta   90.00
_cell.angle_gamma   90.00
#
_symmetry.space_group_name_H-M   'P 1'
#
loop_
_entity.id
_entity.type
_entity.pdbx_description
1 polymer ?
#
loop_
_entity_poly.entity_id
_entity_poly.type
_entity_poly.pdbx_seq_one_letter_code
_entity_poly.pdbx_strand_id
1 'polypeptide(L)'
;MLTSTSPATEVSLKRILEQPGDFSGWLYLPPTPWTPDTVGAFAPDTTDPDEDTVPDIAKQPGWRITLDSATIEDIVINAHEQVDDPSLSQLLDAFVFYVENDAFILL
;
A
#
# COMPACT_ATOMS: atom_id res chain seq x y z
N MET A 1 -30.18 -12.46 -0.31
CA MET A 1 -28.71 -12.65 -0.33
C MET A 1 -28.10 -11.26 -0.36
N LEU A 2 -27.54 -10.79 0.74
CA LEU A 2 -26.83 -9.51 0.78
C LEU A 2 -25.40 -9.80 0.31
N THR A 3 -25.05 -9.36 -0.88
CA THR A 3 -23.66 -9.31 -1.32
C THR A 3 -23.00 -8.16 -0.57
N SER A 4 -22.25 -8.48 0.47
CA SER A 4 -21.40 -7.52 1.15
C SER A 4 -20.24 -7.19 0.22
N THR A 5 -20.45 -6.24 -0.69
CA THR A 5 -19.36 -5.51 -1.32
C THR A 5 -18.70 -4.72 -0.19
N SER A 6 -17.65 -5.27 0.42
CA SER A 6 -16.77 -4.48 1.27
C SER A 6 -16.26 -3.32 0.41
N PRO A 7 -16.52 -2.06 0.78
CA PRO A 7 -15.98 -0.95 0.02
C PRO A 7 -14.46 -1.05 0.11
N ALA A 8 -13.80 -1.14 -1.03
CA ALA A 8 -12.35 -0.98 -1.08
C ALA A 8 -11.99 0.30 -0.33
N THR A 9 -11.12 0.17 0.67
CA THR A 9 -10.80 1.28 1.56
C THR A 9 -9.83 2.21 0.83
N GLU A 10 -10.36 3.31 0.27
CA GLU A 10 -9.56 4.41 -0.25
C GLU A 10 -8.85 5.10 0.92
N VAL A 11 -7.52 5.15 0.86
CA VAL A 11 -6.69 5.69 1.95
C VAL A 11 -5.42 6.32 1.42
N SER A 12 -4.94 7.38 2.07
CA SER A 12 -3.70 8.05 1.66
C SER A 12 -2.45 7.24 2.05
N LEU A 13 -1.39 7.35 1.26
CA LEU A 13 -0.08 6.78 1.59
C LEU A 13 0.43 7.25 2.95
N LYS A 14 0.15 8.50 3.33
CA LYS A 14 0.43 9.00 4.67
C LYS A 14 -0.13 8.09 5.75
N ARG A 15 -1.43 7.79 5.69
CA ARG A 15 -2.08 6.97 6.72
C ARG A 15 -1.59 5.52 6.68
N ILE A 16 -1.35 4.99 5.48
CA ILE A 16 -0.78 3.66 5.29
C ILE A 16 0.58 3.55 5.98
N LEU A 17 1.48 4.50 5.76
CA LEU A 17 2.84 4.45 6.29
C LEU A 17 2.90 4.78 7.79
N GLU A 18 2.00 5.63 8.29
CA GLU A 18 1.93 5.95 9.72
C GLU A 18 1.34 4.79 10.53
N GLN A 19 0.43 3.99 9.98
CA GLN A 19 -0.27 2.90 10.67
C GLN A 19 -0.47 1.69 9.76
N PRO A 20 0.60 1.00 9.33
CA PRO A 20 0.51 -0.03 8.31
C PRO A 20 -0.31 -1.25 8.75
N GLY A 21 -0.32 -1.57 10.04
CA GLY A 21 -1.11 -2.67 10.62
C GLY A 21 -2.63 -2.47 10.66
N ASP A 22 -3.15 -1.31 10.23
CA ASP A 22 -4.60 -1.09 10.07
C ASP A 22 -5.15 -1.68 8.77
N PHE A 23 -4.28 -2.15 7.86
CA PHE A 23 -4.65 -2.56 6.51
C PHE A 23 -4.35 -4.03 6.25
N SER A 24 -5.04 -4.62 5.27
CA SER A 24 -4.83 -6.01 4.87
C SER A 24 -4.99 -6.20 3.37
N GLY A 25 -4.26 -7.16 2.81
CA GLY A 25 -4.31 -7.52 1.40
C GLY A 25 -3.36 -6.70 0.54
N TRP A 26 -3.70 -6.52 -0.73
CA TRP A 26 -2.83 -5.90 -1.73
C TRP A 26 -3.17 -4.45 -1.98
N LEU A 27 -2.16 -3.58 -1.91
CA LEU A 27 -2.29 -2.15 -2.18
C LEU A 27 -2.23 -1.88 -3.69
N TYR A 28 -3.25 -1.18 -4.18
CA TYR A 28 -3.30 -0.61 -5.52
C TYR A 28 -3.02 0.88 -5.47
N LEU A 29 -2.19 1.36 -6.38
CA LEU A 29 -1.84 2.78 -6.49
C LEU A 29 -1.99 3.30 -7.92
N PRO A 30 -2.27 4.61 -8.10
CA PRO A 30 -2.24 5.27 -9.40
C PRO A 30 -0.82 5.34 -9.96
N PRO A 31 -0.65 5.80 -11.22
CA PRO A 31 0.68 6.09 -11.78
C PRO A 31 1.51 7.04 -10.91
N THR A 32 2.84 6.88 -10.96
CA THR A 32 3.81 7.74 -10.27
C THR A 32 3.89 9.15 -10.91
N PRO A 33 4.43 10.16 -10.20
CA PRO A 33 5.04 10.12 -8.86
C PRO A 33 4.02 10.07 -7.71
N TRP A 34 4.42 9.44 -6.61
CA TRP A 34 3.60 9.39 -5.40
C TRP A 34 4.03 10.44 -4.38
N THR A 35 3.03 10.91 -3.63
CA THR A 35 3.15 11.85 -2.52
C THR A 35 2.44 11.26 -1.30
N PRO A 36 2.63 11.79 -0.09
CA PRO A 36 1.90 11.31 1.08
C PRO A 36 0.37 11.42 0.96
N ASP A 37 -0.12 12.33 0.14
CA ASP A 37 -1.56 12.52 -0.11
C ASP A 37 -2.11 11.62 -1.23
N THR A 38 -1.25 10.83 -1.89
CA THR A 38 -1.67 9.89 -2.93
C THR A 38 -2.61 8.85 -2.33
N VAL A 39 -3.79 8.72 -2.92
CA VAL A 39 -4.81 7.75 -2.51
C VAL A 39 -4.53 6.40 -3.16
N GLY A 40 -4.44 5.36 -2.34
CA GLY A 40 -4.45 3.97 -2.75
C GLY A 40 -5.70 3.26 -2.27
N ALA A 41 -5.87 2.02 -2.70
CA ALA A 41 -6.96 1.16 -2.26
C ALA A 41 -6.47 -0.26 -2.03
N PHE A 42 -6.92 -0.89 -0.95
CA PHE A 42 -6.63 -2.28 -0.66
C PHE A 42 -7.68 -3.22 -1.26
N ALA A 43 -7.21 -4.34 -1.80
CA ALA A 43 -8.03 -5.49 -2.17
C ALA A 43 -7.69 -6.68 -1.27
N PRO A 44 -8.67 -7.50 -0.87
CA PRO A 44 -8.38 -8.73 -0.14
C PRO A 44 -7.52 -9.68 -0.97
N ASP A 45 -6.61 -10.39 -0.30
CA ASP A 45 -5.85 -11.49 -0.89
C ASP A 45 -6.76 -12.72 -0.99
N THR A 46 -7.41 -12.90 -2.14
CA THR A 46 -8.34 -14.02 -2.37
C THR A 46 -7.74 -15.01 -3.36
N THR A 47 -7.97 -16.30 -3.11
CA THR A 47 -7.59 -17.39 -4.01
C THR A 47 -8.68 -17.72 -5.03
N ASP A 48 -9.84 -17.04 -4.96
CA ASP A 48 -10.98 -17.30 -5.84
C ASP A 48 -10.87 -16.43 -7.11
N PRO A 49 -10.64 -17.03 -8.29
CA PRO A 49 -10.48 -16.30 -9.54
C PRO A 49 -11.78 -15.66 -10.06
N ASP A 50 -12.94 -16.06 -9.52
CA ASP A 50 -14.26 -15.54 -9.94
C ASP A 50 -14.71 -14.32 -9.11
N GLU A 51 -13.95 -13.93 -8.06
CA GLU A 51 -14.24 -12.76 -7.24
C GLU A 51 -13.61 -11.49 -7.83
N ASP A 52 -14.45 -10.53 -8.28
CA ASP A 52 -13.98 -9.20 -8.70
C ASP A 52 -13.61 -8.38 -7.45
N THR A 53 -12.42 -8.65 -6.92
CA THR A 53 -11.88 -8.01 -5.71
C THR A 53 -11.14 -6.71 -6.01
N VAL A 54 -10.92 -6.39 -7.29
CA VAL A 54 -10.21 -5.18 -7.69
C VAL A 54 -11.06 -3.95 -7.31
N PRO A 55 -10.52 -3.04 -6.48
CA PRO A 55 -11.20 -1.80 -6.13
C PRO A 55 -11.67 -1.04 -7.37
N ASP A 56 -12.89 -0.49 -7.34
CA ASP A 56 -13.41 0.26 -8.50
C ASP A 56 -12.50 1.42 -8.89
N ILE A 57 -11.87 2.09 -7.92
CA ILE A 57 -10.88 3.15 -8.16
C ILE A 57 -9.65 2.63 -8.93
N ALA A 58 -9.26 1.36 -8.71
CA ALA A 58 -8.13 0.71 -9.34
C ALA A 58 -8.42 0.11 -10.72
N LYS A 59 -9.68 0.14 -11.17
CA LYS A 59 -10.05 -0.20 -12.56
C LYS A 59 -9.72 0.92 -13.55
N GLN A 60 -9.28 2.09 -13.06
CA GLN A 60 -8.86 3.21 -13.88
C GLN A 60 -7.54 2.92 -14.62
N PRO A 61 -7.33 3.49 -15.82
CA PRO A 61 -6.10 3.27 -16.59
C PRO A 61 -4.83 3.61 -15.80
N GLY A 62 -3.87 2.69 -15.79
CA GLY A 62 -2.54 2.88 -15.21
C GLY A 62 -2.44 2.63 -13.70
N TRP A 63 -3.56 2.34 -13.02
CA TRP A 63 -3.50 1.79 -11.67
C TRP A 63 -2.85 0.41 -11.70
N ARG A 64 -2.05 0.12 -10.66
CA ARG A 64 -1.34 -1.16 -10.54
C ARG A 64 -1.39 -1.67 -9.11
N ILE A 65 -1.39 -2.99 -8.98
CA ILE A 65 -1.03 -3.68 -7.74
C ILE A 65 0.43 -3.38 -7.41
N THR A 66 0.75 -3.13 -6.14
CA THR A 66 2.08 -2.70 -5.70
C THR A 66 2.69 -3.65 -4.69
N LEU A 67 2.31 -3.55 -3.41
CA LEU A 67 2.81 -4.39 -2.33
C LEU A 67 1.64 -4.93 -1.51
N ASP A 68 1.83 -6.09 -0.88
CA ASP A 68 0.94 -6.57 0.16
C ASP A 68 1.17 -5.82 1.47
N SER A 69 0.16 -5.84 2.35
CA SER A 69 0.21 -5.12 3.63
C SER A 69 1.35 -5.57 4.53
N ALA A 70 1.73 -6.85 4.54
CA ALA A 70 2.81 -7.35 5.38
C ALA A 70 4.16 -6.80 4.92
N THR A 71 4.40 -6.76 3.61
CA THR A 71 5.60 -6.11 3.05
C THR A 71 5.66 -4.62 3.42
N ILE A 72 4.51 -3.92 3.42
CA ILE A 72 4.47 -2.50 3.84
C ILE A 72 4.81 -2.34 5.32
N GLU A 73 4.28 -3.21 6.19
CA GLU A 73 4.65 -3.24 7.61
C GLU A 73 6.15 -3.47 7.79
N ASP A 74 6.73 -4.43 7.08
CA ASP A 74 8.17 -4.73 7.14
C ASP A 74 9.03 -3.54 6.70
N ILE A 75 8.60 -2.77 5.69
CA ILE A 75 9.29 -1.53 5.27
C ILE A 75 9.30 -0.50 6.39
N VAL A 76 8.16 -0.28 7.05
CA VAL A 76 8.05 0.69 8.15
C VAL A 76 8.86 0.23 9.35
N ILE A 77 8.82 -1.07 9.71
CA ILE A 77 9.64 -1.64 10.78
C ILE A 77 11.12 -1.45 10.46
N ASN A 78 11.55 -1.77 9.24
CA ASN A 78 12.93 -1.62 8.83
C ASN A 78 13.42 -0.17 8.91
N ALA A 79 12.58 0.81 8.55
CA ALA A 79 12.91 2.21 8.68
C ALA A 79 13.12 2.62 10.15
N HIS A 80 12.25 2.14 11.06
CA HIS A 80 12.37 2.37 12.50
C HIS A 80 13.58 1.63 13.13
N GLU A 81 14.03 0.52 12.56
CA GLU A 81 15.26 -0.16 13.00
C GLU A 81 16.54 0.63 12.63
N GLN A 82 16.49 1.45 11.58
CA GLN A 82 17.61 2.28 11.14
C GLN A 82 17.60 3.69 11.77
N VAL A 83 16.41 4.24 12.02
CA VAL A 83 16.20 5.60 12.53
C VAL A 83 15.11 5.56 13.60
N ASP A 84 15.39 6.06 14.82
CA ASP A 84 14.45 5.98 15.96
C ASP A 84 13.04 6.54 15.64
N ASP A 85 12.96 7.70 14.98
CA ASP A 85 11.71 8.38 14.57
C ASP A 85 11.85 8.87 13.11
N PRO A 86 11.67 7.97 12.12
CA PRO A 86 11.80 8.31 10.71
C PRO A 86 10.69 9.27 10.30
N SER A 87 11.07 10.31 9.58
CA SER A 87 10.10 11.25 9.00
C SER A 87 9.19 10.54 8.00
N LEU A 88 7.98 11.09 7.79
CA LEU A 88 7.07 10.60 6.76
C LEU A 88 7.69 10.59 5.35
N SER A 89 8.60 11.53 5.06
CA SER A 89 9.39 11.50 3.82
C SER A 89 10.31 10.29 3.74
N GLN A 90 11.00 9.92 4.83
CA GLN A 90 11.86 8.73 4.85
C GLN A 90 11.05 7.44 4.70
N LEU A 91 9.87 7.37 5.32
CA LEU A 91 8.96 6.23 5.12
C LEU A 91 8.48 6.14 3.67
N LEU A 92 8.13 7.27 3.05
CA LEU A 92 7.73 7.30 1.64
C LEU A 92 8.89 6.93 0.72
N ASP A 93 10.10 7.43 0.98
CA ASP A 93 11.30 7.10 0.20
C ASP A 93 11.63 5.60 0.32
N ALA A 94 11.52 5.02 1.52
CA ALA A 94 11.71 3.58 1.74
C ALA A 94 10.66 2.74 0.99
N PHE A 95 9.39 3.15 1.03
CA PHE A 95 8.31 2.51 0.30
C PHE A 95 8.53 2.56 -1.22
N VAL A 96 8.83 3.74 -1.77
CA VAL A 96 9.11 3.92 -3.21
C VAL A 96 10.32 3.10 -3.62
N PHE A 97 11.40 3.14 -2.83
CA PHE A 97 12.61 2.37 -3.10
C PHE A 97 12.33 0.86 -3.14
N TYR A 98 11.55 0.34 -2.19
CA TYR A 98 11.19 -1.08 -2.18
C TYR A 98 10.38 -1.45 -3.43
N VAL A 99 9.38 -0.64 -3.82
CA VAL A 99 8.60 -0.88 -5.04
C VAL A 99 9.49 -0.94 -6.29
N GLU A 100 10.54 -0.12 -6.35
CA GLU A 100 11.44 -0.04 -7.51
C GLU A 100 12.54 -1.11 -7.51
N ASN A 101 12.97 -1.57 -6.35
CA ASN A 101 14.19 -2.39 -6.20
C ASN A 101 13.95 -3.76 -5.57
N ASP A 102 12.75 -4.03 -5.03
CA ASP A 102 12.42 -5.23 -4.26
C ASP A 102 13.42 -5.49 -3.12
N ALA A 103 13.79 -4.41 -2.43
CA ALA A 103 14.79 -4.42 -1.37
C ALA A 103 14.59 -3.24 -0.40
N PHE A 104 15.01 -3.42 0.85
CA PHE A 104 15.04 -2.33 1.83
C PHE A 104 16.12 -1.30 1.49
N ILE A 105 15.78 -0.02 1.59
CA ILE A 105 16.74 1.09 1.46
C ILE A 105 17.62 1.19 2.73
N LEU A 106 18.81 1.79 2.60
CA LEU A 106 19.59 2.28 3.73
C LEU A 106 19.28 3.76 3.97
N LEU A 107 18.81 4.13 5.16
CA LEU A 107 18.35 5.47 5.54
C LEU A 107 19.43 6.34 6.20
#